data_AF-A0A1C0ZRF2-F1
#
_entry.id   AF-A0A1C0ZRF2-F1
#
_cell.length_a   1.000
_cell.length_b   1.000
_cell.length_c   1.000
_cell.angle_alpha   90.00
_cell.angle_beta   90.00
_cell.angle_gamma   90.00
#
_symmetry.space_group_name_H-M   'P 1'
#
loop_
_entity.id
_entity.type
_entity.pdbx_description
1 polymer ?
#
loop_
_entity_poly.entity_id
_entity_poly.type
_entity_poly.pdbx_seq_one_letter_code
_entity_poly.pdbx_strand_id
1 'polypeptide(L)' 'MSTQTTDNFSAFASLHRFFSLIETTKPTPEQADKAVSQLYLIYGATSEEDLMERGAPELIQMYLEIKNKILSAAM' A
#
# COMPACT_ATOMS: atom_id res chain seq x y z
N MET A 1 -1.61 24.89 -0.65
CA MET A 1 -0.65 23.76 -0.73
C MET A 1 -1.31 22.60 -0.02
N SER A 2 -2.09 21.80 -0.75
CA SER A 2 -2.97 20.79 -0.16
C SER A 2 -2.16 19.61 0.38
N THR A 3 -2.36 19.29 1.65
CA THR A 3 -1.69 18.21 2.40
C THR A 3 -1.75 16.84 1.69
N GLN A 4 -2.77 16.62 0.86
CA GLN A 4 -2.95 15.41 0.03
C GLN A 4 -1.71 15.01 -0.79
N THR A 5 -0.92 15.97 -1.29
CA THR A 5 0.25 15.62 -2.13
C THR A 5 1.42 15.08 -1.28
N THR A 6 1.57 15.57 -0.05
CA THR A 6 2.61 15.13 0.88
C THR A 6 2.31 13.75 1.45
N ASP A 7 1.03 13.48 1.75
CA ASP A 7 0.59 12.20 2.29
C ASP A 7 0.72 11.08 1.23
N ASN A 8 0.36 11.35 -0.02
CA ASN A 8 0.52 10.39 -1.12
C ASN A 8 2.00 10.09 -1.43
N PHE A 9 2.86 11.11 -1.40
CA PHE A 9 4.30 10.91 -1.61
C PHE A 9 4.91 10.09 -0.47
N SER A 10 4.49 10.33 0.76
CA SER A 10 4.93 9.57 1.93
C SER A 10 4.47 8.11 1.88
N ALA A 11 3.22 7.86 1.47
CA ALA A 11 2.71 6.51 1.26
C ALA A 11 3.48 5.76 0.16
N PHE A 12 3.75 6.42 -0.96
CA PHE A 12 4.58 5.85 -2.04
C PHE A 12 6.00 5.53 -1.57
N ALA A 13 6.65 6.45 -0.85
CA ALA A 13 8.00 6.25 -0.31
C ALA A 13 8.05 5.10 0.71
N SER A 14 7.04 4.99 1.58
CA SER A 14 6.89 3.86 2.50
C SER A 14 6.76 2.53 1.76
N LEU A 15 5.91 2.48 0.73
CA LEU A 15 5.70 1.28 -0.06
C LEU A 15 6.96 0.88 -0.81
N HIS A 16 7.61 1.83 -1.48
CA HIS A 16 8.87 1.61 -2.18
C HIS A 16 9.95 1.10 -1.23
N ARG A 17 10.06 1.68 -0.03
CA ARG A 17 11.01 1.23 0.99
C ARG A 17 10.72 -0.20 1.46
N PHE A 18 9.44 -0.58 1.59
CA PHE A 18 9.05 -1.96 1.87
C PHE A 18 9.47 -2.90 0.73
N PHE A 19 9.23 -2.51 -0.53
CA PHE A 19 9.63 -3.29 -1.70
C PHE A 19 11.15 -3.41 -1.88
N SER A 20 11.94 -2.40 -1.51
CA SER A 20 13.41 -2.52 -1.47
C SER A 20 13.90 -3.39 -0.30
N LEU A 21 13.15 -3.42 0.81
CA LEU A 21 13.46 -4.26 1.96
C LEU A 21 13.28 -5.75 1.63
N ILE A 22 12.18 -6.15 0.99
CA ILE A 22 11.96 -7.56 0.60
C ILE A 22 13.04 -8.13 -0.32
N GLU A 23 13.70 -7.29 -1.12
CA GLU A 23 14.80 -7.72 -1.99
C GLU A 23 16.09 -8.04 -1.22
N THR A 24 16.23 -7.52 0.01
CA THR A 24 17.45 -7.60 0.80
C THR A 24 17.27 -8.35 2.12
N THR A 25 16.05 -8.44 2.65
CA THR A 25 15.73 -9.04 3.95
C THR A 25 14.25 -9.38 4.03
N LYS A 26 13.89 -10.47 4.73
CA LYS A 26 12.50 -10.81 5.00
C LYS A 26 11.87 -9.73 5.90
N PRO A 27 10.87 -8.95 5.44
CA PRO A 27 10.23 -7.93 6.27
C PRO A 27 9.47 -8.58 7.42
N THR A 28 9.31 -7.84 8.52
CA THR A 28 8.51 -8.30 9.65
C THR A 28 7.02 -8.14 9.36
N PRO A 29 6.14 -8.91 10.04
CA PRO A 29 4.69 -8.74 9.93
C PRO A 29 4.23 -7.30 10.19
N GLU A 30 4.81 -6.63 11.18
CA GLU A 30 4.51 -5.22 11.48
C GLU A 30 4.85 -4.26 10.33
N GLN A 31 5.94 -4.54 9.60
CA GLN A 31 6.32 -3.74 8.43
C GLN A 31 5.35 -3.96 7.26
N ALA A 32 4.87 -5.19 7.09
CA ALA A 32 3.85 -5.51 6.08
C ALA A 32 2.52 -4.85 6.42
N ASP A 33 2.05 -4.93 7.66
CA ASP A 33 0.83 -4.26 8.11
C ASP A 33 0.90 -2.74 7.91
N LYS A 34 2.05 -2.14 8.24
CA LYS A 34 2.25 -0.71 7.99
C LYS A 34 2.17 -0.36 6.50
N ALA A 35 2.80 -1.15 5.63
CA ALA A 35 2.73 -0.93 4.19
C ALA A 35 1.31 -1.09 3.63
N VAL A 36 0.56 -2.11 4.08
CA VAL A 36 -0.85 -2.32 3.69
C VAL A 36 -1.73 -1.17 4.17
N SER A 37 -1.54 -0.69 5.41
CA SER A 37 -2.34 0.40 5.99
C SER A 37 -2.20 1.75 5.27
N GLN A 38 -1.21 1.90 4.39
CA GLN A 38 -1.00 3.11 3.59
C GLN A 38 -1.27 2.86 2.10
N LEU A 39 -1.55 1.62 1.70
CA LEU A 39 -1.68 1.23 0.29
C LEU A 39 -2.86 1.94 -0.39
N TYR A 40 -4.00 2.10 0.29
CA TYR A 40 -5.18 2.75 -0.29
C TYR A 40 -4.94 4.22 -0.69
N LEU A 41 -4.02 4.92 0.01
CA LEU A 41 -3.64 6.30 -0.30
C LEU A 41 -2.97 6.41 -1.68
N ILE A 42 -2.22 5.38 -2.08
CA ILE A 42 -1.54 5.33 -3.39
C ILE A 42 -2.56 5.22 -4.54
N TYR A 43 -3.68 4.57 -4.27
CA TYR A 43 -4.81 4.48 -5.20
C TYR A 43 -5.76 5.68 -5.12
N GLY A 44 -5.41 6.71 -4.32
CA GLY A 44 -6.18 7.95 -4.20
C GLY A 44 -7.45 7.83 -3.36
N ALA A 45 -7.64 6.72 -2.65
CA ALA A 45 -8.78 6.51 -1.77
C ALA A 45 -8.52 7.08 -0.37
N THR A 46 -9.58 7.39 0.36
CA THR A 46 -9.47 7.87 1.76
C THR A 46 -9.46 6.74 2.78
N SER A 47 -9.89 5.55 2.38
CA SER A 47 -9.84 4.32 3.17
C SER A 47 -9.84 3.09 2.24
N GLU A 48 -9.53 1.91 2.79
CA GLU A 48 -9.68 0.65 2.04
C GLU A 48 -11.15 0.43 1.62
N GLU A 49 -12.11 0.74 2.48
CA GLU A 49 -13.55 0.62 2.17
C GLU A 49 -13.95 1.55 1.02
N ASP A 50 -13.50 2.81 1.02
CA ASP A 50 -13.75 3.77 -0.07
C ASP A 50 -13.17 3.28 -1.41
N LEU A 51 -11.99 2.64 -1.38
CA LEU A 51 -11.41 2.00 -2.56
C LEU A 51 -12.26 0.83 -3.07
N MET A 52 -12.80 0.01 -2.16
CA MET A 52 -13.63 -1.15 -2.52
C MET A 52 -15.01 -0.75 -3.06
N GLU A 53 -15.57 0.36 -2.56
CA GLU A 53 -16.88 0.85 -2.98
C GLU A 53 -16.84 1.67 -4.28
N ARG A 54 -15.78 2.45 -4.49
CA ARG A 54 -15.70 3.43 -5.60
C ARG A 54 -14.62 3.13 -6.63
N GLY A 55 -13.69 2.23 -6.30
CA GLY A 55 -12.61 1.87 -7.19
C GLY A 55 -13.12 1.17 -8.45
N ALA A 56 -12.48 1.45 -9.58
CA ALA A 56 -12.67 0.62 -10.76
C ALA A 56 -12.26 -0.84 -10.42
N PRO A 57 -12.94 -1.85 -10.98
CA PRO A 57 -12.61 -3.26 -10.71
C PRO A 57 -11.13 -3.60 -10.92
N GLU A 58 -10.50 -2.99 -11.93
CA GLU A 58 -9.08 -3.14 -12.25
C GLU A 58 -8.17 -2.57 -11.15
N LEU A 59 -8.54 -1.42 -10.57
CA LEU A 59 -7.81 -0.79 -9.47
C LEU A 59 -7.94 -1.61 -8.18
N ILE A 60 -9.14 -2.10 -7.90
CA ILE A 60 -9.40 -2.98 -6.76
C ILE A 60 -8.58 -4.26 -6.89
N GLN A 61 -8.56 -4.87 -8.07
CA GLN A 61 -7.78 -6.07 -8.34
C GLN A 61 -6.27 -5.82 -8.15
N MET A 62 -5.74 -4.73 -8.70
CA MET A 62 -4.33 -4.37 -8.54
C MET A 62 -3.98 -4.10 -7.07
N TYR A 63 -4.85 -3.42 -6.33
CA TYR A 63 -4.69 -3.22 -4.89
C TYR A 63 -4.63 -4.55 -4.12
N LEU A 64 -5.55 -5.48 -4.39
CA LEU A 64 -5.59 -6.78 -3.73
C LEU A 64 -4.35 -7.62 -4.05
N GLU A 65 -3.87 -7.59 -5.30
CA GLU A 65 -2.63 -8.28 -5.69
C GLU A 65 -1.42 -7.73 -4.94
N ILE A 66 -1.29 -6.41 -4.85
CA ILE A 66 -0.18 -5.77 -4.13
C ILE A 66 -0.28 -6.05 -2.63
N LYS A 67 -1.47 -5.95 -2.03
CA LYS A 67 -1.73 -6.30 -0.62
C LYS A 67 -1.32 -7.75 -0.31
N ASN A 68 -1.71 -8.69 -1.16
CA ASN A 68 -1.32 -10.09 -1.00
C ASN A 68 0.20 -10.28 -1.12
N LYS A 69 0.87 -9.64 -2.10
CA LYS A 69 2.34 -9.71 -2.21
C LYS A 69 3.04 -9.21 -0.95
N ILE A 70 2.55 -8.10 -0.37
CA ILE A 70 3.10 -7.53 0.87
C ILE A 70 2.94 -8.51 2.04
N LEU A 71 1.74 -9.07 2.22
CA LEU A 71 1.46 -10.02 3.30
C LEU A 71 2.23 -11.33 3.14
N SER A 72 2.30 -11.87 1.92
CA SER A 72 3.07 -13.08 1.62
C SER A 72 4.57 -12.90 1.81
N ALA A 73 5.11 -11.70 1.62
CA ALA A 73 6.53 -11.43 1.84
C ALA A 73 6.94 -11.45 3.33
N ALA A 74 5.99 -11.24 4.25
CA ALA A 74 6.23 -11.29 5.69
C ALA A 74 5.94 -12.66 6.33
N MET A 75 5.24 -13.56 5.62
CA MET A 75 5.01 -14.97 6.06
C MET A 75 6.23 -15.84 5.81
#